data_AF-A0A517VW80-F1
#
_entry.id   AF-A0A517VW80-F1
#
_cell.length_a   1.000
_cell.length_b   1.000
_cell.length_c   1.000
_cell.angle_alpha   90.00
_cell.angle_beta   90.00
_cell.angle_gamma   90.00
#
_symmetry.space_group_name_H-M   'P 1'
#
loop_
_entity.id
_entity.type
_entity.pdbx_description
1 polymer ?
#
loop_
_entity_poly.entity_id
_entity_poly.type
_entity_poly.pdbx_seq_one_letter_code
_entity_poly.pdbx_strand_id
1 'polypeptide(L)'
;MKHSITTLFCFSLTLLCIPNVGHSEDLPHYKPLFNGKDLTGWVNVNTDKDTWFVRDGMLICTGHPIGVMRTEKQYENFLLHVEWRHMEAGGNSGVFAWSEGTVPEGKRLPKGMEIQMLELEWVNLHKKKDGTLPPIAYVHGELFGANGLTTIPDNPRGTRSKSIENRCKGKGEWNVYDVVCVDGVVKLSVNGKFVNGVRNASVKKGYLCLESEGAEIQFRSIQIMELPPGVTSKAQTAPLLK
;
A
#
# COMPACT_ATOMS: atom_id res chain seq x y z
N MET A 1 4.52 88.84 -29.25
CA MET A 1 4.94 87.49 -29.70
C MET A 1 5.57 86.73 -28.54
N LYS A 2 4.82 85.87 -27.86
CA LYS A 2 5.30 84.66 -27.15
C LYS A 2 4.11 83.71 -27.04
N HIS A 3 4.11 82.62 -27.80
CA HIS A 3 3.12 81.54 -27.67
C HIS A 3 3.75 80.42 -26.84
N SER A 4 3.11 80.07 -25.73
CA SER A 4 3.50 78.94 -24.89
C SER A 4 2.78 77.70 -25.40
N ILE A 5 3.53 76.71 -25.88
CA ILE A 5 3.02 75.41 -26.34
C ILE A 5 3.00 74.48 -25.14
N THR A 6 1.81 74.09 -24.69
CA THR A 6 1.63 73.07 -23.65
C THR A 6 1.55 71.70 -24.32
N THR A 7 2.61 70.92 -24.22
CA THR A 7 2.66 69.54 -24.75
C THR A 7 1.91 68.59 -23.80
N LEU A 8 0.78 68.06 -24.25
CA LEU A 8 0.00 67.06 -23.53
C LEU A 8 0.60 65.66 -23.77
N PHE A 9 1.22 65.07 -22.75
CA PHE A 9 1.71 63.68 -22.80
C PHE A 9 0.54 62.70 -22.57
N CYS A 10 0.08 62.06 -23.64
CA CYS A 10 -0.86 60.95 -23.56
C CYS A 10 -0.13 59.70 -23.07
N PHE A 11 -0.32 59.32 -21.81
CA PHE A 11 0.14 58.02 -21.30
C PHE A 11 -0.78 56.91 -21.84
N SER A 12 -0.32 56.21 -22.87
CA SER A 12 -0.93 54.95 -23.32
C SER A 12 -0.69 53.88 -22.25
N LEU A 13 -1.76 53.50 -21.54
CA LEU A 13 -1.74 52.37 -20.61
C LEU A 13 -1.83 51.08 -21.43
N THR A 14 -0.69 50.55 -21.86
CA THR A 14 -0.61 49.21 -22.46
C THR A 14 -0.90 48.17 -21.39
N LEU A 15 -2.12 47.62 -21.42
CA LEU A 15 -2.51 46.46 -20.63
C LEU A 15 -1.72 45.24 -21.15
N LEU A 16 -0.60 44.93 -20.50
CA LEU A 16 0.14 43.69 -20.72
C LEU A 16 -0.73 42.54 -20.23
N CYS A 17 -1.40 41.85 -21.16
CA CYS A 17 -1.90 40.50 -20.93
C CYS A 17 -0.70 39.61 -20.63
N ILE A 18 -0.40 39.40 -19.35
CA ILE A 18 0.50 38.34 -18.93
C ILE A 18 -0.23 37.04 -19.28
N PRO A 19 0.29 36.20 -20.19
CA PRO A 19 -0.32 34.91 -20.42
C PRO A 19 -0.32 34.17 -19.09
N ASN A 20 -1.50 33.75 -18.65
CA ASN A 20 -1.65 32.81 -17.56
C ASN A 20 -0.97 31.53 -18.04
N VAL A 21 0.32 31.37 -17.75
CA VAL A 21 1.02 30.11 -17.91
C VAL A 21 0.35 29.18 -16.92
N GLY A 22 -0.64 28.42 -17.40
CA GLY A 22 -1.31 27.42 -16.60
C GLY A 22 -0.24 26.55 -15.95
N HIS A 23 -0.33 26.35 -14.63
CA HIS A 23 0.50 25.35 -13.97
C HIS A 23 0.32 24.03 -14.73
N SER A 24 1.42 23.51 -15.29
CA SER A 24 1.45 22.12 -15.69
C SER A 24 1.22 21.32 -14.42
N GLU A 25 0.13 20.55 -14.35
CA GLU A 25 -0.03 19.57 -13.29
C GLU A 25 1.17 18.61 -13.35
N ASP A 26 1.90 18.47 -12.25
CA ASP A 26 3.02 17.54 -12.17
C ASP A 26 2.52 16.12 -12.43
N LEU A 27 3.21 15.38 -13.29
CA LEU A 27 2.86 13.98 -13.54
C LEU A 27 3.01 13.15 -12.26
N PRO A 28 2.11 12.19 -12.01
CA PRO A 28 2.28 11.22 -10.94
C PRO A 28 3.64 10.54 -11.03
N HIS A 29 4.37 10.54 -9.91
CA HIS A 29 5.66 9.89 -9.78
C HIS A 29 5.75 9.19 -8.43
N TYR A 30 6.61 8.18 -8.34
CA TYR A 30 6.85 7.48 -7.09
C TYR A 30 7.51 8.38 -6.07
N LYS A 31 7.02 8.31 -4.83
CA LYS A 31 7.60 8.93 -3.64
C LYS A 31 7.88 7.85 -2.59
N PRO A 32 8.92 8.00 -1.76
CA PRO A 32 9.15 7.08 -0.66
C PRO A 32 7.98 7.12 0.33
N LEU A 33 7.38 5.96 0.60
CA LEU A 33 6.45 5.76 1.72
C LEU A 33 7.20 5.38 3.01
N PHE A 34 8.37 4.76 2.85
CA PHE A 34 9.37 4.60 3.90
C PHE A 34 10.61 5.42 3.56
N ASN A 35 11.11 6.19 4.52
CA ASN A 35 12.18 7.18 4.29
C ASN A 35 13.61 6.61 4.46
N GLY A 36 13.75 5.35 4.88
CA GLY A 36 15.05 4.70 5.09
C GLY A 36 15.79 5.12 6.38
N LYS A 37 15.17 5.91 7.25
CA LYS A 37 15.82 6.52 8.44
C LYS A 37 15.08 6.22 9.73
N ASP A 38 13.77 6.40 9.74
CA ASP A 38 12.92 6.25 10.92
C ASP A 38 11.48 5.90 10.51
N LEU A 39 10.57 5.89 11.49
CA LEU A 39 9.16 5.57 11.29
C LEU A 39 8.28 6.82 11.03
N THR A 40 8.85 7.95 10.61
CA THR A 40 8.05 9.14 10.24
C THR A 40 7.05 8.78 9.15
N GLY A 41 5.79 9.17 9.32
CA GLY A 41 4.70 8.79 8.42
C GLY A 41 3.99 7.49 8.81
N TRP A 42 4.46 6.79 9.86
CA TRP A 42 3.89 5.56 10.38
C TRP A 42 3.43 5.72 11.83
N VAL A 43 2.27 5.11 12.12
CA VAL A 43 1.64 5.10 13.44
C VAL A 43 1.47 3.65 13.88
N ASN A 44 2.10 3.28 14.99
CA ASN A 44 1.86 1.99 15.62
C ASN A 44 0.39 1.90 16.08
N VAL A 45 -0.30 0.80 15.77
CA VAL A 45 -1.71 0.62 16.12
C VAL A 45 -1.87 -0.26 17.36
N ASN A 46 -1.30 -1.46 17.33
CA ASN A 46 -1.51 -2.47 18.37
C ASN A 46 -0.34 -3.43 18.53
N THR A 47 0.89 -2.95 18.28
CA THR A 47 2.12 -3.72 18.52
C THR A 47 2.95 -3.13 19.65
N ASP A 48 3.97 -3.84 20.12
CA ASP A 48 4.89 -3.33 21.13
C ASP A 48 5.83 -2.27 20.52
N LYS A 49 6.39 -1.40 21.37
CA LYS A 49 7.21 -0.23 20.95
C LYS A 49 8.44 -0.59 20.12
N ASP A 50 8.95 -1.81 20.26
CA ASP A 50 10.15 -2.36 19.63
C ASP A 50 9.83 -3.40 18.56
N THR A 51 8.54 -3.60 18.23
CA THR A 51 8.12 -4.48 17.12
C THR A 51 8.65 -3.96 15.78
N TRP A 52 8.64 -2.63 15.60
CA TRP A 52 9.05 -1.95 14.37
C TRP A 52 10.26 -1.07 14.63
N PHE A 53 11.29 -1.21 13.81
CA PHE A 53 12.49 -0.39 13.91
C PHE A 53 13.23 -0.28 12.59
N VAL A 54 14.15 0.68 12.49
CA VAL A 54 14.99 0.88 11.31
C VAL A 54 16.42 0.45 11.64
N ARG A 55 17.01 -0.38 10.77
CA ARG A 55 18.41 -0.80 10.84
C ARG A 55 18.98 -0.93 9.43
N ASP A 56 20.16 -0.35 9.21
CA ASP A 56 20.87 -0.38 7.92
C ASP A 56 20.01 0.09 6.73
N GLY A 57 19.19 1.12 6.94
CA GLY A 57 18.28 1.65 5.93
C GLY A 57 17.06 0.77 5.63
N MET A 58 16.86 -0.33 6.35
CA MET A 58 15.72 -1.22 6.23
C MET A 58 14.74 -1.02 7.38
N LEU A 59 13.45 -1.08 7.06
CA LEU A 59 12.39 -1.25 8.05
C LEU A 59 12.32 -2.72 8.44
N ILE A 60 12.39 -3.01 9.72
CA ILE A 60 12.34 -4.36 10.29
C ILE A 60 11.15 -4.48 11.22
N CYS A 61 10.43 -5.59 11.10
CA CYS A 61 9.36 -6.01 11.99
C CYS A 61 9.75 -7.32 12.65
N THR A 62 9.61 -7.45 13.97
CA THR A 62 9.92 -8.69 14.72
C THR A 62 8.89 -9.80 14.51
N GLY A 63 7.69 -9.47 14.04
CA GLY A 63 6.54 -10.38 13.96
C GLY A 63 5.78 -10.57 15.28
N HIS A 64 6.22 -9.95 16.38
CA HIS A 64 5.59 -10.13 17.69
C HIS A 64 5.36 -8.80 18.42
N PRO A 65 4.15 -8.56 18.98
CA PRO A 65 2.94 -9.39 18.89
C PRO A 65 2.29 -9.30 17.50
N ILE A 66 1.23 -10.10 17.30
CA ILE A 66 0.41 -9.97 16.08
C ILE A 66 -0.31 -8.63 16.11
N GLY A 67 -0.13 -7.83 15.07
CA GLY A 67 -0.74 -6.50 14.95
C GLY A 67 -0.24 -5.75 13.73
N VAL A 68 -0.50 -4.45 13.69
CA VAL A 68 -0.09 -3.60 12.57
C VAL A 68 0.48 -2.26 13.02
N MET A 69 1.24 -1.65 12.12
CA MET A 69 1.36 -0.19 12.04
C MET A 69 0.67 0.30 10.77
N ARG A 70 0.22 1.56 10.77
CA ARG A 70 -0.48 2.18 9.64
C ARG A 70 0.22 3.45 9.17
N THR A 71 -0.11 3.90 7.96
CA THR A 71 0.25 5.25 7.51
C THR A 71 -0.51 6.34 8.26
N GLU A 72 0.07 7.54 8.35
CA GLU A 72 -0.59 8.71 8.94
C GLU A 72 -1.82 9.16 8.15
N LYS A 73 -1.76 9.10 6.81
CA LYS A 73 -2.84 9.47 5.90
C LYS A 73 -3.43 8.28 5.16
N GLN A 74 -4.63 8.49 4.60
CA GLN A 74 -5.31 7.54 3.73
C GLN A 74 -4.88 7.71 2.26
N TYR A 75 -4.97 6.63 1.52
CA TYR A 75 -4.72 6.53 0.08
C TYR A 75 -5.95 5.95 -0.63
N GLU A 76 -6.18 6.37 -1.87
CA GLU A 76 -7.31 5.94 -2.70
C GLU A 76 -6.82 5.17 -3.92
N ASN A 77 -6.51 5.88 -5.01
CA ASN A 77 -5.90 5.28 -6.19
C ASN A 77 -4.38 5.45 -6.12
N PHE A 78 -3.64 4.36 -6.28
CA PHE A 78 -2.18 4.39 -6.21
C PHE A 78 -1.54 3.18 -6.89
N LEU A 79 -0.27 3.35 -7.25
CA LEU A 79 0.66 2.25 -7.47
C LEU A 79 1.58 2.14 -6.25
N LEU A 80 1.75 0.94 -5.72
CA LEU A 80 2.62 0.65 -4.59
C LEU A 80 3.70 -0.33 -5.02
N HIS A 81 4.96 0.01 -4.75
CA HIS A 81 6.11 -0.85 -4.92
C HIS A 81 6.66 -1.23 -3.55
N VAL A 82 6.85 -2.52 -3.29
CA VAL A 82 7.36 -3.05 -2.01
C VAL A 82 8.41 -4.12 -2.25
N GLU A 83 9.57 -3.94 -1.65
CA GLU A 83 10.61 -4.95 -1.57
C GLU A 83 10.68 -5.54 -0.16
N TRP A 84 10.45 -6.84 -0.04
CA TRP A 84 10.30 -7.52 1.24
C TRP A 84 11.02 -8.88 1.28
N ARG A 85 11.37 -9.35 2.48
CA ARG A 85 11.85 -10.72 2.72
C ARG A 85 11.53 -11.16 4.15
N HIS A 86 11.20 -12.45 4.30
CA HIS A 86 11.18 -13.10 5.62
C HIS A 86 12.56 -13.62 5.98
N MET A 87 12.89 -13.56 7.27
CA MET A 87 14.14 -14.10 7.81
C MET A 87 13.99 -15.49 8.41
N GLU A 88 12.76 -15.96 8.57
CA GLU A 88 12.41 -17.25 9.16
C GLU A 88 11.59 -18.10 8.18
N ALA A 89 11.70 -19.43 8.33
CA ALA A 89 10.94 -20.37 7.53
C ALA A 89 9.46 -20.31 7.92
N GLY A 90 8.57 -20.19 6.94
CA GLY A 90 7.14 -20.02 7.16
C GLY A 90 6.74 -18.70 7.81
N GLY A 91 7.58 -17.65 7.72
CA GLY A 91 7.17 -16.32 8.16
C GLY A 91 5.89 -15.82 7.47
N ASN A 92 5.12 -15.02 8.21
CA ASN A 92 3.85 -14.46 7.75
C ASN A 92 3.81 -12.95 8.00
N SER A 93 3.20 -12.22 7.07
CA SER A 93 2.97 -10.78 7.10
C SER A 93 2.06 -10.43 5.92
N GLY A 94 1.89 -9.14 5.69
CA GLY A 94 1.03 -8.61 4.66
C GLY A 94 1.06 -7.09 4.63
N VAL A 95 0.58 -6.57 3.50
CA VAL A 95 0.20 -5.16 3.37
C VAL A 95 -1.31 -5.09 3.30
N PHE A 96 -1.93 -4.25 4.11
CA PHE A 96 -3.35 -3.94 3.98
C PHE A 96 -3.50 -2.66 3.17
N ALA A 97 -4.19 -2.73 2.03
CA ALA A 97 -4.71 -1.58 1.31
C ALA A 97 -6.11 -1.19 1.80
N TRP A 98 -6.44 0.09 1.70
CA TRP A 98 -7.76 0.64 2.06
C TRP A 98 -8.25 0.20 3.44
N SER A 99 -7.33 0.15 4.40
CA SER A 99 -7.62 -0.27 5.76
C SER A 99 -8.38 0.80 6.54
N GLU A 100 -9.20 0.37 7.50
CA GLU A 100 -9.77 1.27 8.50
C GLU A 100 -8.73 1.82 9.49
N GLY A 101 -7.51 1.26 9.52
CA GLY A 101 -6.40 1.75 10.34
C GLY A 101 -6.54 1.48 11.84
N THR A 102 -7.64 0.87 12.26
CA THR A 102 -7.87 0.35 13.61
C THR A 102 -8.19 -1.13 13.57
N VAL A 103 -8.08 -1.78 14.71
CA VAL A 103 -8.40 -3.19 14.87
C VAL A 103 -9.79 -3.33 15.49
N PRO A 104 -10.72 -4.07 14.84
CA PRO A 104 -12.03 -4.34 15.41
C PRO A 104 -11.94 -5.09 16.74
N GLU A 105 -12.93 -4.92 17.61
CA GLU A 105 -12.99 -5.61 18.90
C GLU A 105 -12.88 -7.14 18.73
N GLY A 106 -12.05 -7.77 19.57
CA GLY A 106 -11.78 -9.21 19.53
C GLY A 106 -10.96 -9.69 18.33
N LYS A 107 -10.43 -8.78 17.50
CA LYS A 107 -9.50 -9.09 16.40
C LYS A 107 -8.09 -8.61 16.73
N ARG A 108 -7.12 -9.05 15.92
CA ARG A 108 -5.70 -8.60 16.00
C ARG A 108 -5.26 -7.82 14.77
N LEU A 109 -5.98 -7.96 13.66
CA LEU A 109 -5.70 -7.35 12.37
C LEU A 109 -6.84 -6.43 11.97
N PRO A 110 -6.58 -5.38 11.17
CA PRO A 110 -7.60 -4.41 10.81
C PRO A 110 -8.57 -4.96 9.76
N LYS A 111 -9.68 -4.25 9.55
CA LYS A 111 -10.44 -4.37 8.30
C LYS A 111 -9.64 -3.72 7.17
N GLY A 112 -9.50 -4.40 6.04
CA GLY A 112 -8.70 -3.94 4.91
C GLY A 112 -8.57 -4.98 3.81
N MET A 113 -7.98 -4.58 2.69
CA MET A 113 -7.68 -5.42 1.54
C MET A 113 -6.27 -5.96 1.70
N GLU A 114 -6.15 -7.22 2.10
CA GLU A 114 -4.88 -7.83 2.46
C GLU A 114 -4.17 -8.38 1.21
N ILE A 115 -2.90 -8.02 1.10
CA ILE A 115 -1.95 -8.48 0.09
C ILE A 115 -0.93 -9.33 0.84
N GLN A 116 -1.14 -10.65 0.80
CA GLN A 116 -0.42 -11.63 1.61
C GLN A 116 1.08 -11.65 1.31
N MET A 117 1.91 -11.67 2.35
CA MET A 117 3.35 -11.93 2.27
C MET A 117 3.67 -13.13 3.15
N LEU A 118 3.80 -14.30 2.52
CA LEU A 118 3.99 -15.56 3.24
C LEU A 118 5.21 -16.28 2.66
N GLU A 119 5.98 -16.94 3.52
CA GLU A 119 7.21 -17.64 3.14
C GLU A 119 6.91 -19.09 2.66
N LEU A 120 7.73 -19.61 1.74
CA LEU A 120 7.50 -20.89 1.04
C LEU A 120 7.36 -22.10 1.97
N GLU A 121 8.16 -22.16 3.04
CA GLU A 121 8.12 -23.29 3.98
C GLU A 121 6.86 -23.31 4.84
N TRP A 122 6.03 -22.26 4.81
CA TRP A 122 4.76 -22.25 5.54
C TRP A 122 3.89 -23.45 5.18
N VAL A 123 3.87 -23.85 3.91
CA VAL A 123 3.11 -25.01 3.42
C VAL A 123 3.58 -26.30 4.09
N ASN A 124 4.89 -26.52 4.17
CA ASN A 124 5.46 -27.72 4.79
C ASN A 124 5.25 -27.73 6.30
N LEU A 125 5.39 -26.57 6.95
CA LEU A 125 5.20 -26.40 8.39
C LEU A 125 3.73 -26.55 8.82
N HIS A 126 2.78 -26.32 7.90
CA HIS A 126 1.34 -26.43 8.15
C HIS A 126 0.72 -27.70 7.54
N LYS A 127 1.55 -28.73 7.32
CA LYS A 127 1.09 -30.05 6.89
C LYS A 127 0.06 -30.62 7.88
N LYS A 128 -1.05 -31.12 7.34
CA LYS A 128 -2.11 -31.76 8.14
C LYS A 128 -1.60 -33.07 8.75
N LYS A 129 -2.30 -33.54 9.79
CA LYS A 129 -1.99 -34.82 10.47
C LYS A 129 -1.95 -36.03 9.52
N ASP A 130 -2.75 -36.00 8.46
CA ASP A 130 -2.83 -37.05 7.43
C ASP A 130 -1.71 -36.96 6.38
N GLY A 131 -0.84 -35.95 6.47
CA GLY A 131 0.25 -35.74 5.54
C GLY A 131 -0.04 -34.77 4.40
N THR A 132 -1.28 -34.32 4.24
CA THR A 132 -1.70 -33.41 3.17
C THR A 132 -1.14 -32.01 3.39
N LEU A 133 -0.55 -31.43 2.33
CA LEU A 133 -0.04 -30.06 2.34
C LEU A 133 -1.16 -29.05 2.04
N PRO A 134 -1.13 -27.87 2.67
CA PRO A 134 -1.88 -26.71 2.19
C PRO A 134 -1.55 -26.40 0.71
N PRO A 135 -2.48 -25.78 -0.04
CA PRO A 135 -2.18 -25.31 -1.38
C PRO A 135 -1.03 -24.30 -1.38
N ILE A 136 -0.06 -24.47 -2.28
CA ILE A 136 1.03 -23.50 -2.48
C ILE A 136 0.54 -22.09 -2.83
N ALA A 137 -0.70 -21.98 -3.33
CA ALA A 137 -1.41 -20.73 -3.61
C ALA A 137 -1.48 -19.74 -2.43
N TYR A 138 -1.34 -20.21 -1.18
CA TYR A 138 -1.33 -19.36 0.01
C TYR A 138 -0.09 -18.44 0.04
N VAL A 139 1.02 -18.87 -0.56
CA VAL A 139 2.32 -18.23 -0.44
C VAL A 139 2.52 -17.11 -1.45
N HIS A 140 1.94 -17.28 -2.63
CA HIS A 140 2.28 -16.49 -3.80
C HIS A 140 1.43 -15.23 -3.94
N GLY A 141 1.26 -14.44 -2.87
CA GLY A 141 0.55 -13.16 -2.95
C GLY A 141 -0.96 -13.34 -3.11
N GLU A 142 -1.57 -14.09 -2.20
CA GLU A 142 -3.02 -14.19 -2.14
C GLU A 142 -3.65 -12.82 -1.81
N LEU A 143 -4.78 -12.51 -2.43
CA LEU A 143 -5.51 -11.26 -2.23
C LEU A 143 -6.87 -11.57 -1.61
N PHE A 144 -7.19 -10.94 -0.48
CA PHE A 144 -8.50 -11.08 0.14
C PHE A 144 -8.93 -9.90 1.03
N GLY A 145 -10.24 -9.75 1.22
CA GLY A 145 -10.77 -8.82 2.19
C GLY A 145 -10.70 -9.40 3.61
N ALA A 146 -10.07 -8.67 4.52
CA ALA A 146 -9.95 -9.01 5.93
C ALA A 146 -11.00 -8.30 6.77
N ASN A 147 -11.44 -8.97 7.85
CA ASN A 147 -12.33 -8.44 8.89
C ASN A 147 -13.55 -7.65 8.36
N GLY A 148 -14.20 -8.18 7.31
CA GLY A 148 -15.45 -7.64 6.77
C GLY A 148 -15.30 -6.77 5.53
N LEU A 149 -14.09 -6.49 5.05
CA LEU A 149 -13.92 -5.99 3.69
C LEU A 149 -14.32 -7.11 2.70
N THR A 150 -15.03 -6.75 1.63
CA THR A 150 -15.47 -7.70 0.60
C THR A 150 -14.91 -7.30 -0.76
N THR A 151 -14.65 -8.31 -1.59
CA THR A 151 -14.16 -8.18 -2.97
C THR A 151 -14.70 -9.33 -3.82
N ILE A 152 -14.49 -9.25 -5.14
CA ILE A 152 -14.68 -10.37 -6.07
C ILE A 152 -13.30 -10.83 -6.56
N PRO A 153 -12.90 -12.09 -6.33
CA PRO A 153 -11.63 -12.63 -6.81
C PRO A 153 -11.63 -12.83 -8.32
N ASP A 154 -10.50 -12.53 -8.97
CA ASP A 154 -10.28 -12.90 -10.37
C ASP A 154 -9.93 -14.39 -10.52
N ASN A 155 -9.20 -14.95 -9.55
CA ASN A 155 -8.73 -16.34 -9.55
C ASN A 155 -9.16 -17.03 -8.25
N PRO A 156 -10.42 -17.47 -8.12
CA PRO A 156 -11.00 -17.82 -6.84
C PRO A 156 -10.36 -19.04 -6.17
N ARG A 157 -10.11 -18.90 -4.87
CA ARG A 157 -9.96 -19.95 -3.87
C ARG A 157 -10.89 -19.63 -2.70
N GLY A 158 -12.18 -19.91 -2.90
CA GLY A 158 -13.24 -19.39 -2.05
C GLY A 158 -13.42 -17.89 -2.27
N THR A 159 -13.47 -17.10 -1.19
CA THR A 159 -13.57 -15.63 -1.25
C THR A 159 -12.23 -14.94 -1.50
N ARG A 160 -11.13 -15.70 -1.50
CA ARG A 160 -9.77 -15.19 -1.75
C ARG A 160 -9.39 -15.39 -3.21
N SER A 161 -8.50 -14.55 -3.73
CA SER A 161 -7.93 -14.69 -5.07
C SER A 161 -6.51 -15.18 -4.97
N LYS A 162 -6.17 -16.27 -5.67
CA LYS A 162 -4.83 -16.86 -5.69
C LYS A 162 -4.06 -16.47 -6.96
N SER A 163 -2.73 -16.46 -6.87
CA SER A 163 -1.89 -16.31 -8.06
C SER A 163 -2.05 -17.48 -9.02
N ILE A 164 -2.03 -17.17 -10.32
CA ILE A 164 -2.02 -18.16 -11.41
C ILE A 164 -0.62 -18.70 -11.71
N GLU A 165 0.41 -18.00 -11.25
CA GLU A 165 1.81 -18.38 -11.39
C GLU A 165 2.56 -18.11 -10.08
N ASN A 166 3.31 -19.11 -9.64
CA ASN A 166 4.09 -19.07 -8.40
C ASN A 166 5.44 -18.39 -8.65
N ARG A 167 5.68 -17.25 -7.99
CA ARG A 167 6.89 -16.44 -8.26
C ARG A 167 7.64 -15.96 -7.01
N CYS A 168 7.13 -16.24 -5.80
CA CYS A 168 7.84 -15.86 -4.57
C CYS A 168 9.12 -16.67 -4.40
N LYS A 169 10.13 -16.01 -3.85
CA LYS A 169 11.42 -16.59 -3.44
C LYS A 169 11.39 -16.92 -1.95
N GLY A 170 12.31 -17.78 -1.52
CA GLY A 170 12.33 -18.30 -0.16
C GLY A 170 12.91 -17.33 0.86
N LYS A 171 12.97 -17.80 2.10
CA LYS A 171 13.60 -17.15 3.25
C LYS A 171 14.95 -16.49 2.91
N GLY A 172 15.11 -15.23 3.30
CA GLY A 172 16.32 -14.44 3.12
C GLY A 172 16.45 -13.78 1.74
N GLU A 173 15.65 -14.20 0.76
CA GLU A 173 15.65 -13.64 -0.59
C GLU A 173 14.64 -12.49 -0.74
N TRP A 174 15.04 -11.46 -1.49
CA TRP A 174 14.18 -10.31 -1.77
C TRP A 174 13.10 -10.65 -2.80
N ASN A 175 11.86 -10.46 -2.38
CA ASN A 175 10.66 -10.43 -3.19
C ASN A 175 10.25 -8.99 -3.50
N VAL A 176 9.70 -8.78 -4.70
CA VAL A 176 9.20 -7.49 -5.17
C VAL A 176 7.73 -7.62 -5.48
N TYR A 177 6.91 -6.79 -4.84
CA TYR A 177 5.50 -6.61 -5.16
C TYR A 177 5.29 -5.24 -5.83
N ASP A 178 4.67 -5.24 -7.00
CA ASP A 178 4.07 -4.04 -7.57
C ASP A 178 2.55 -4.21 -7.53
N VAL A 179 1.86 -3.28 -6.89
CA VAL A 179 0.43 -3.35 -6.63
C VAL A 179 -0.26 -2.16 -7.28
N VAL A 180 -1.23 -2.44 -8.14
CA VAL A 180 -2.11 -1.43 -8.74
C VAL A 180 -3.40 -1.42 -7.94
N CYS A 181 -3.69 -0.32 -7.26
CA CYS A 181 -4.92 -0.11 -6.52
C CYS A 181 -5.70 1.03 -7.17
N VAL A 182 -6.76 0.73 -7.92
CA VAL A 182 -7.56 1.74 -8.64
C VAL A 182 -9.03 1.38 -8.59
N ASP A 183 -9.86 2.28 -8.08
CA ASP A 183 -11.33 2.20 -8.11
C ASP A 183 -11.91 0.86 -7.57
N GLY A 184 -11.31 0.34 -6.50
CA GLY A 184 -11.71 -0.94 -5.89
C GLY A 184 -11.22 -2.18 -6.65
N VAL A 185 -10.31 -2.01 -7.61
CA VAL A 185 -9.54 -3.07 -8.25
C VAL A 185 -8.15 -3.12 -7.64
N VAL A 186 -7.68 -4.33 -7.35
CA VAL A 186 -6.27 -4.58 -7.01
C VAL A 186 -5.69 -5.54 -8.03
N LYS A 187 -4.54 -5.20 -8.62
CA LYS A 187 -3.71 -6.13 -9.40
C LYS A 187 -2.36 -6.27 -8.74
N LEU A 188 -1.90 -7.52 -8.60
CA LEU A 188 -0.63 -7.83 -7.95
C LEU A 188 0.35 -8.41 -8.97
N SER A 189 1.50 -7.75 -9.07
CA SER A 189 2.72 -8.29 -9.66
C SER A 189 3.58 -8.93 -8.57
N VAL A 190 4.08 -10.14 -8.83
CA VAL A 190 5.08 -10.81 -7.99
C VAL A 190 6.33 -11.03 -8.82
N ASN A 191 7.44 -10.41 -8.40
CA ASN A 191 8.74 -10.53 -9.06
C ASN A 191 8.64 -10.30 -10.60
N GLY A 192 8.06 -9.16 -10.96
CA GLY A 192 8.01 -8.64 -12.33
C GLY A 192 6.89 -9.18 -13.23
N LYS A 193 5.88 -9.86 -12.68
CA LYS A 193 4.74 -10.36 -13.47
C LYS A 193 3.43 -10.24 -12.70
N PHE A 194 2.42 -9.65 -13.34
CA PHE A 194 1.04 -9.66 -12.82
C PHE A 194 0.50 -11.09 -12.82
N VAL A 195 0.19 -11.59 -11.63
CA VAL A 195 -0.23 -12.99 -11.41
C VAL A 195 -1.56 -13.11 -10.68
N ASN A 196 -2.06 -12.02 -10.09
CA ASN A 196 -3.28 -12.04 -9.29
C ASN A 196 -4.07 -10.73 -9.36
N GLY A 197 -5.34 -10.79 -8.97
CA GLY A 197 -6.20 -9.62 -8.86
C GLY A 197 -7.51 -9.86 -8.14
N VAL A 198 -8.13 -8.76 -7.70
CA VAL A 198 -9.51 -8.69 -7.19
C VAL A 198 -10.17 -7.43 -7.74
N ARG A 199 -11.50 -7.39 -7.73
CA ARG A 199 -12.31 -6.21 -8.09
C ARG A 199 -13.46 -5.98 -7.13
N ASN A 200 -14.16 -4.87 -7.29
CA ASN A 200 -15.35 -4.49 -6.51
C ASN A 200 -15.10 -4.50 -5.00
N ALA A 201 -13.96 -3.94 -4.56
CA ALA A 201 -13.73 -3.75 -3.14
C ALA A 201 -14.79 -2.83 -2.51
N SER A 202 -15.29 -3.23 -1.34
CA SER A 202 -16.29 -2.44 -0.59
C SER A 202 -15.71 -1.17 0.02
N VAL A 203 -14.39 -1.09 0.19
CA VAL A 203 -13.65 0.11 0.57
C VAL A 203 -12.62 0.40 -0.53
N LYS A 204 -12.52 1.67 -0.94
CA LYS A 204 -11.64 2.15 -2.02
C LYS A 204 -10.68 3.25 -1.58
N LYS A 205 -10.85 3.75 -0.34
CA LYS A 205 -9.98 4.75 0.27
C LYS A 205 -9.77 4.42 1.74
N GLY A 206 -8.51 4.36 2.17
CA GLY A 206 -8.16 4.07 3.55
C GLY A 206 -6.67 4.03 3.78
N TYR A 207 -6.25 3.61 4.97
CA TYR A 207 -4.84 3.57 5.34
C TYR A 207 -4.12 2.41 4.66
N LEU A 208 -2.80 2.54 4.52
CA LEU A 208 -1.94 1.39 4.30
C LEU A 208 -1.47 0.88 5.66
N CYS A 209 -1.50 -0.43 5.88
CA CYS A 209 -0.94 -1.04 7.09
C CYS A 209 0.10 -2.09 6.73
N LEU A 210 1.14 -2.20 7.55
CA LEU A 210 2.10 -3.30 7.53
C LEU A 210 1.84 -4.21 8.72
N GLU A 211 1.92 -5.51 8.47
CA GLU A 211 1.58 -6.55 9.43
C GLU A 211 2.79 -7.13 10.15
N SER A 212 2.61 -7.32 11.45
CA SER A 212 3.46 -8.13 12.31
C SER A 212 2.76 -9.46 12.53
N GLU A 213 3.30 -10.59 12.04
CA GLU A 213 2.71 -11.92 12.28
C GLU A 213 3.74 -13.07 12.36
N GLY A 214 4.28 -13.29 13.55
CA GLY A 214 4.93 -14.54 13.95
C GLY A 214 6.37 -14.77 13.49
N ALA A 215 6.96 -13.87 12.69
CA ALA A 215 8.33 -13.97 12.23
C ALA A 215 8.92 -12.62 11.81
N GLU A 216 10.24 -12.50 11.82
CA GLU A 216 10.91 -11.31 11.32
C GLU A 216 10.68 -11.13 9.81
N ILE A 217 10.26 -9.92 9.42
CA ILE A 217 10.18 -9.44 8.03
C ILE A 217 10.95 -8.13 7.88
N GLN A 218 11.64 -8.00 6.74
CA GLN A 218 12.43 -6.82 6.41
C GLN A 218 11.94 -6.19 5.12
N PHE A 219 11.93 -4.86 5.08
CA PHE A 219 11.59 -4.05 3.92
C PHE A 219 12.73 -3.07 3.62
N ARG A 220 13.14 -2.96 2.35
CA ARG A 220 14.20 -2.01 1.95
C ARG A 220 13.72 -0.86 1.07
N SER A 221 12.62 -1.06 0.34
CA SER A 221 12.03 -0.04 -0.53
C SER A 221 10.52 -0.16 -0.45
N ILE A 222 9.86 0.92 -0.04
CA ILE A 222 8.40 1.06 -0.07
C ILE A 222 8.12 2.40 -0.72
N GLN A 223 7.58 2.36 -1.93
CA GLN A 223 7.32 3.56 -2.73
C GLN A 223 5.87 3.58 -3.19
N ILE A 224 5.30 4.78 -3.23
CA ILE A 224 3.92 4.98 -3.65
C ILE A 224 3.83 6.08 -4.70
N MET A 225 3.04 5.86 -5.73
CA MET A 225 2.61 6.86 -6.70
C MET A 225 1.11 7.05 -6.54
N GLU A 226 0.71 8.16 -5.94
CA GLU A 226 -0.70 8.54 -5.86
C GLU A 226 -1.23 8.90 -7.25
N LEU A 227 -2.42 8.40 -7.57
CA LEU A 227 -3.13 8.68 -8.80
C LEU A 227 -4.33 9.58 -8.51
N PRO A 228 -4.90 10.25 -9.54
CA PRO A 228 -6.11 11.04 -9.37
C PRO A 228 -7.23 10.25 -8.68
N PRO A 229 -8.05 10.92 -7.83
CA PRO A 229 -9.14 10.26 -7.11
C PRO A 229 -10.20 9.74 -8.08
N GLY A 230 -10.89 8.68 -7.67
CA GLY A 230 -12.03 8.11 -8.39
C GLY A 230 -13.36 8.66 -7.87
N VAL A 231 -14.46 8.02 -8.30
CA VAL A 231 -15.79 8.30 -7.74
C VAL A 231 -16.00 7.42 -6.51
N THR A 232 -15.42 7.85 -5.39
CA THR A 232 -15.47 7.13 -4.11
C THR A 232 -16.51 7.73 -3.17
N SER A 233 -17.50 6.94 -2.76
CA SER A 233 -18.51 7.38 -1.80
C SER A 233 -17.97 7.39 -0.36
N LYS A 234 -18.65 8.10 0.54
CA LYS A 234 -18.35 8.08 1.98
C LYS A 234 -18.41 6.66 2.56
N ALA A 235 -19.33 5.82 2.10
CA ALA A 235 -19.44 4.42 2.53
C ALA A 235 -18.27 3.54 2.07
N GLN A 236 -17.55 3.96 1.02
CA GLN A 236 -16.35 3.30 0.49
C GLN A 236 -15.05 3.91 1.02
N THR A 237 -15.14 4.84 1.99
CA THR A 237 -13.99 5.50 2.60
C THR A 237 -13.87 5.08 4.06
N ALA A 238 -12.68 4.65 4.46
CA ALA A 238 -12.36 4.36 5.85
C ALA A 238 -12.57 5.60 6.75
N PRO A 239 -12.95 5.42 8.02
CA PRO A 239 -13.02 6.51 8.97
C PRO A 239 -11.68 7.25 9.10
N LEU A 240 -11.70 8.57 9.20
CA LEU A 240 -10.51 9.34 9.54
C LEU A 240 -10.19 9.14 11.02
N LEU A 241 -8.94 8.79 11.29
CA LEU A 241 -8.38 8.63 12.62
C LEU A 241 -7.60 9.90 12.97
N LYS A 242 -7.75 10.32 14.23
CA LYS A 242 -6.96 11.39 14.82
C LYS A 242 -5.61 10.87 15.31
#